data_AF-A0A6J4FZ66-F1
#
_entry.id   AF-A0A6J4FZ66-F1
#
_cell.length_a   1.000
_cell.length_b   1.000
_cell.length_c   1.000
_cell.angle_alpha   90.00
_cell.angle_beta   90.00
_cell.angle_gamma   90.00
#
_symmetry.space_group_name_H-M   'P 1'
#
loop_
_entity.id
_entity.type
_entity.pdbx_description
1 polymer ?
#
loop_
_entity_poly.entity_id
_entity_poly.type
_entity_poly.pdbx_seq_one_letter_code
_entity_poly.pdbx_strand_id
1 'polypeptide(L)'
;MALHLEEVSRAVAPGAHAVLLVDQAGWHLSADLTVPNNITLLPLPSKCPELNPVENIWQFMRDNWLSNRIFQSYEDILDHCCHAWNKLIDQPWTIMSIGLRRWAHGC
;
A
#
# COMPACT_ATOMS: atom_id res chain seq x y z
N MET A 1 -10.59 5.70 -4.77
CA MET A 1 -10.09 6.10 -3.44
C MET A 1 -11.17 6.04 -2.36
N ALA A 2 -12.33 6.69 -2.53
CA ALA A 2 -13.41 6.68 -1.53
C ALA A 2 -13.79 5.28 -1.02
N LEU A 3 -14.11 4.34 -1.92
CA LEU A 3 -14.40 2.94 -1.56
C LEU A 3 -13.25 2.27 -0.79
N HIS A 4 -12.00 2.59 -1.13
CA HIS A 4 -10.85 2.03 -0.42
C HIS A 4 -10.77 2.56 1.02
N LEU A 5 -11.01 3.86 1.23
CA LEU A 5 -11.07 4.45 2.57
C LEU A 5 -12.23 3.91 3.39
N GLU A 6 -13.39 3.64 2.77
CA GLU A 6 -14.50 2.99 3.44
C GLU A 6 -14.13 1.58 3.93
N GLU A 7 -13.47 0.78 3.09
CA GLU A 7 -13.03 -0.56 3.50
C GLU A 7 -11.95 -0.52 4.59
N VAL A 8 -10.99 0.40 4.49
CA VAL A 8 -10.01 0.59 5.58
C VAL A 8 -10.71 1.02 6.86
N SER A 9 -11.66 1.96 6.78
CA SER A 9 -12.42 2.47 7.93
C SER A 9 -13.19 1.36 8.64
N ARG A 10 -13.78 0.42 7.89
CA ARG A 10 -14.45 -0.78 8.42
C ARG A 10 -13.50 -1.73 9.14
N ALA A 11 -12.23 -1.79 8.72
CA ALA A 11 -11.22 -2.63 9.33
C ALA A 11 -10.55 -2.01 10.56
N VAL A 12 -10.71 -0.70 10.81
CA VAL A 12 -10.18 -0.04 12.02
C VAL A 12 -10.91 -0.57 13.25
N ALA A 13 -10.16 -1.08 14.23
CA ALA A 13 -10.71 -1.61 15.47
C ALA A 13 -11.50 -0.53 16.26
N PRO A 14 -12.56 -0.92 17.00
CA PRO A 14 -13.30 0.02 17.85
C PRO A 14 -12.37 0.77 18.83
N GLY A 15 -12.48 2.09 18.87
CA GLY A 15 -11.64 2.95 19.71
C GLY A 15 -10.24 3.24 19.16
N ALA A 16 -9.88 2.71 17.99
CA ALA A 16 -8.64 3.04 17.29
C ALA A 16 -8.85 4.11 16.21
N HIS A 17 -7.75 4.73 15.78
CA HIS A 17 -7.71 5.71 14.70
C HIS A 17 -6.59 5.34 13.73
N ALA A 18 -6.89 5.26 12.42
CA ALA A 18 -5.90 4.92 11.41
C ALA A 18 -5.21 6.18 10.87
N VAL A 19 -3.88 6.12 10.77
CA VAL A 19 -3.09 7.09 10.01
C VAL A 19 -2.59 6.40 8.74
N LEU A 20 -3.00 6.90 7.58
CA LEU A 20 -2.62 6.34 6.29
C LEU A 20 -1.56 7.22 5.62
N LEU A 21 -0.38 6.65 5.43
CA LEU A 21 0.68 7.28 4.63
C LEU A 21 0.29 7.23 3.15
N VAL A 22 0.26 8.39 2.50
CA VAL A 22 -0.11 8.50 1.09
C VAL A 22 0.94 9.34 0.35
N ASP A 23 1.17 9.02 -0.93
CA ASP A 23 1.87 9.94 -1.81
C ASP A 23 0.95 11.11 -2.20
N GLN A 24 1.49 12.06 -2.97
CA GLN A 24 0.75 13.25 -3.42
C GLN A 24 0.04 13.05 -4.76
N ALA A 25 -0.39 11.83 -5.11
CA ALA A 25 -1.24 11.63 -6.28
C ALA A 25 -2.52 12.48 -6.17
N GLY A 26 -2.99 13.02 -7.30
CA GLY A 26 -4.09 14.00 -7.30
C GLY A 26 -5.37 13.51 -6.63
N TRP A 27 -5.66 12.20 -6.68
CA TRP A 27 -6.82 11.60 -6.01
C TRP A 27 -6.65 11.39 -4.50
N HIS A 28 -5.43 11.52 -3.93
CA HIS A 28 -5.21 11.53 -2.48
C HIS A 28 -5.42 12.93 -1.88
N LEU A 29 -5.27 13.98 -2.69
CA LEU A 29 -5.34 15.38 -2.27
C LEU A 29 -6.61 16.10 -2.75
N SER A 30 -7.51 15.39 -3.41
CA SER A 30 -8.75 15.98 -3.94
C SER A 30 -9.63 16.48 -2.81
N ALA A 31 -10.15 17.70 -2.95
CA ALA A 31 -11.13 18.27 -2.02
C ALA A 31 -12.47 17.52 -2.03
N ASP A 32 -12.76 16.77 -3.10
CA ASP A 32 -13.96 15.94 -3.23
C ASP A 32 -13.81 14.57 -2.56
N LEU A 33 -12.61 14.22 -2.09
CA LEU A 33 -12.39 12.96 -1.37
C LEU A 33 -12.95 13.06 0.05
N THR A 34 -14.02 12.32 0.31
CA THR A 34 -14.55 12.17 1.66
C THR A 34 -13.68 11.19 2.45
N VAL A 35 -13.02 11.67 3.51
CA VAL A 35 -12.21 10.86 4.42
C VAL A 35 -13.06 10.48 5.65
N PRO A 36 -13.20 9.18 5.99
CA PRO A 36 -13.90 8.76 7.20
C PRO A 36 -13.31 9.35 8.49
N ASN A 37 -14.14 9.65 9.48
CA ASN A 37 -13.74 10.33 10.72
C ASN A 37 -12.69 9.57 11.56
N ASN A 38 -12.56 8.26 11.37
CA ASN A 38 -11.58 7.40 12.04
C ASN A 38 -10.28 7.20 11.24
N ILE A 39 -10.06 8.02 10.21
CA ILE A 39 -8.88 8.00 9.35
C ILE A 39 -8.28 9.41 9.27
N THR A 40 -6.95 9.50 9.32
CA THR A 40 -6.19 10.68 8.91
C THR A 40 -5.25 10.29 7.77
N LEU A 41 -5.28 11.03 6.66
CA LEU A 41 -4.29 10.90 5.61
C LEU A 41 -3.05 11.72 5.99
N LEU A 42 -1.88 11.09 5.94
CA LEU A 42 -0.59 11.71 6.18
C LEU A 42 0.19 11.74 4.86
N PRO A 43 0.17 12.86 4.12
CA PRO A 43 0.87 12.96 2.85
C PRO A 43 2.38 12.96 3.08
N LEU A 44 3.09 12.13 2.33
CA LEU A 44 4.54 12.14 2.27
C LEU A 44 5.06 13.41 1.55
N PRO A 45 6.31 13.84 1.82
CA PRO A 45 6.96 14.87 1.03
C PRO A 45 6.94 14.55 -0.46
N SER A 46 6.79 15.58 -1.28
CA SER A 46 6.72 15.42 -2.74
C SER A 46 8.02 14.80 -3.26
N LYS A 47 7.91 13.85 -4.20
CA LYS A 47 9.02 13.17 -4.87
C LYS A 47 9.96 12.41 -3.93
N CYS A 48 9.42 11.88 -2.82
CA CYS A 48 10.16 11.02 -1.88
C CYS A 48 9.64 9.57 -1.89
N PRO A 49 9.75 8.82 -3.01
CA PRO A 49 9.30 7.43 -3.07
C PRO A 49 10.02 6.52 -2.06
N GLU A 50 11.25 6.85 -1.66
CA GLU A 50 12.03 6.14 -0.64
C GLU A 50 11.35 6.10 0.75
N LEU A 51 10.46 7.06 1.01
CA LEU A 51 9.67 7.12 2.25
C LEU A 51 8.38 6.30 2.17
N ASN A 52 7.94 5.90 0.97
CA ASN A 52 6.74 5.10 0.78
C ASN A 52 7.08 3.60 0.84
N PRO A 53 6.73 2.87 1.92
CA PRO A 53 7.04 1.44 2.03
C PRO A 53 6.36 0.59 0.96
N VAL A 54 5.26 1.07 0.37
CA VAL A 54 4.54 0.38 -0.71
C VAL A 54 5.41 0.25 -1.97
N GLU A 55 6.31 1.20 -2.24
CA GLU A 55 7.25 1.11 -3.37
C GLU A 55 8.18 -0.10 -3.25
N ASN A 56 8.64 -0.39 -2.02
CA ASN A 56 9.49 -1.55 -1.77
C ASN A 56 8.70 -2.88 -1.88
N ILE A 57 7.41 -2.88 -1.51
CA ILE A 57 6.53 -4.04 -1.71
C ILE A 57 6.39 -4.34 -3.19
N TRP A 58 6.13 -3.31 -4.01
CA TRP A 58 6.05 -3.48 -5.46
C TRP A 58 7.37 -3.96 -6.07
N GLN A 59 8.50 -3.39 -5.62
CA GLN A 59 9.82 -3.83 -6.06
C GLN A 59 10.06 -5.31 -5.74
N PHE A 60 9.76 -5.74 -4.50
CA PHE A 60 9.88 -7.13 -4.09
C PHE A 60 9.04 -8.07 -4.97
N MET A 61 7.77 -7.73 -5.21
CA MET A 61 6.89 -8.56 -6.04
C MET A 61 7.38 -8.65 -7.49
N ARG A 62 7.89 -7.55 -8.05
CA ARG A 62 8.50 -7.55 -9.39
C ARG A 62 9.73 -8.44 -9.42
N ASP A 63 10.69 -8.22 -8.54
CA ASP A 63 11.98 -8.93 -8.57
C ASP A 63 11.81 -10.44 -8.38
N ASN A 64 10.79 -10.87 -7.65
CA ASN A 64 10.62 -12.28 -7.29
C ASN A 64 9.60 -13.02 -8.16
N TRP A 65 8.49 -12.37 -8.58
CA TRP A 65 7.35 -13.11 -9.14
C TRP A 65 6.81 -12.53 -10.44
N LEU A 66 6.84 -11.20 -10.64
CA LEU A 66 6.14 -10.55 -11.74
C LEU A 66 7.04 -10.10 -12.91
N SER A 67 8.37 -10.07 -12.75
CA SER A 67 9.29 -9.66 -13.83
C SER A 67 9.43 -10.70 -14.94
N ASN A 68 9.84 -10.25 -16.14
CA ASN A 68 10.19 -11.08 -17.30
C ASN A 68 9.07 -12.03 -17.76
N ARG A 69 7.83 -11.53 -17.77
CA ARG A 69 6.65 -12.25 -18.25
C ARG A 69 6.05 -11.58 -19.48
N ILE A 70 5.43 -12.38 -20.34
CA ILE A 70 4.56 -11.93 -21.42
C ILE A 70 3.15 -12.35 -21.02
N PHE A 71 2.22 -11.39 -20.97
CA PHE A 71 0.84 -11.63 -20.61
C PHE A 71 -0.03 -11.74 -21.86
N GLN A 72 -0.95 -12.70 -21.87
CA GLN A 72 -1.81 -12.98 -23.03
C GLN A 72 -3.05 -12.09 -23.06
N SER A 73 -3.52 -11.63 -21.89
CA SER A 73 -4.69 -10.77 -21.77
C SER A 73 -4.62 -9.91 -20.50
N TYR A 74 -5.62 -9.05 -20.34
CA TYR A 74 -5.78 -8.27 -19.11
C TYR A 74 -6.07 -9.16 -17.90
N GLU A 75 -6.93 -10.17 -18.07
CA GLU A 75 -7.27 -11.14 -17.04
C GLU A 75 -6.03 -11.90 -16.56
N ASP A 76 -5.15 -12.27 -17.49
CA ASP A 76 -3.87 -12.93 -17.17
C ASP A 76 -2.95 -12.04 -16.31
N ILE A 77 -2.91 -10.73 -16.59
CA ILE A 77 -2.20 -9.76 -15.73
C ILE A 77 -2.82 -9.73 -14.33
N LEU A 78 -4.15 -9.62 -14.25
CA LEU A 78 -4.85 -9.55 -12.96
C LEU A 78 -4.63 -10.81 -12.14
N ASP A 79 -4.78 -12.00 -12.73
CA ASP A 79 -4.62 -13.27 -12.05
C ASP A 79 -3.21 -13.42 -11.47
N HIS A 80 -2.18 -13.05 -12.26
CA HIS A 80 -0.80 -13.07 -11.79
C HIS A 80 -0.55 -12.06 -10.66
N CYS A 81 -1.06 -10.84 -10.77
CA CYS A 81 -0.97 -9.83 -9.73
C CYS A 81 -1.67 -10.26 -8.43
N CYS A 82 -2.89 -10.80 -8.53
CA CYS A 82 -3.65 -11.32 -7.40
C CYS A 82 -2.95 -12.50 -6.73
N HIS A 83 -2.44 -13.46 -7.51
CA HIS A 83 -1.66 -14.57 -6.98
C HIS A 83 -0.43 -14.10 -6.21
N ALA A 84 0.36 -13.19 -6.81
CA ALA A 84 1.54 -12.62 -6.19
C ALA A 84 1.20 -11.86 -4.90
N TRP A 85 0.12 -11.06 -4.92
CA TRP A 85 -0.32 -10.27 -3.77
C TRP A 85 -0.78 -11.17 -2.61
N ASN A 86 -1.64 -12.16 -2.89
CA ASN A 86 -2.12 -13.11 -1.88
C ASN A 86 -0.96 -13.93 -1.29
N LYS A 87 -0.01 -14.37 -2.13
CA LYS A 87 1.20 -15.05 -1.67
C LYS A 87 2.04 -14.18 -0.72
N LEU A 88 2.06 -12.87 -0.91
CA LEU A 88 2.73 -11.94 0.00
C LEU A 88 1.96 -11.72 1.30
N ILE A 89 0.63 -11.61 1.23
CA ILE A 89 -0.25 -11.51 2.40
C ILE A 89 -0.02 -12.69 3.36
N ASP A 90 0.16 -13.90 2.82
CA ASP A 90 0.47 -15.11 3.59
C ASP A 90 1.87 -15.08 4.25
N GLN A 91 2.66 -14.02 4.02
CA GLN A 91 4.00 -13.81 4.57
C GLN A 91 4.11 -12.48 5.34
N PRO A 92 3.39 -12.32 6.47
CA PRO A 92 3.32 -11.06 7.20
C PRO A 92 4.69 -10.58 7.69
N TRP A 93 5.60 -11.49 8.06
CA TRP A 93 6.96 -11.15 8.48
C TRP A 93 7.78 -10.53 7.34
N THR A 94 7.57 -10.98 6.10
CA THR A 94 8.22 -10.39 4.92
C THR A 94 7.71 -8.96 4.73
N ILE A 95 6.39 -8.73 4.78
CA ILE A 95 5.80 -7.39 4.70
C ILE A 95 6.36 -6.46 5.77
N MET A 96 6.42 -6.93 7.03
CA MET A 96 7.01 -6.17 8.13
C MET A 96 8.48 -5.83 7.86
N SER A 97 9.28 -6.80 7.41
CA SER A 97 10.70 -6.56 7.14
C SER A 97 10.94 -5.51 6.04
N ILE A 98 10.06 -5.46 5.04
CA ILE A 98 10.10 -4.49 3.93
C ILE A 98 9.66 -3.09 4.40
N GLY A 99 8.63 -3.04 5.26
CA GLY A 99 8.04 -1.80 5.76
C GLY A 99 8.81 -1.14 6.91
N LEU A 100 9.54 -1.92 7.71
CA LEU A 100 10.30 -1.40 8.85
C LEU A 100 11.42 -0.45 8.40
N ARG A 101 11.70 0.55 9.25
CA ARG A 101 12.75 1.53 9.02
C ARG A 101 13.65 1.59 10.25
N ARG A 102 14.96 1.42 10.04
CA ARG A 102 15.93 1.42 11.15
C ARG A 102 15.90 2.73 11.93
N TRP A 103 15.80 3.88 11.26
CA TRP A 103 15.78 5.19 11.93
C TRP A 103 14.57 5.40 12.85
N ALA A 104 13.47 4.65 12.67
CA ALA A 104 12.27 4.76 13.50
C ALA A 104 12.34 3.89 14.77
N HIS A 105 13.24 2.90 14.80
CA HIS A 105 13.30 1.88 15.86
C HIS A 105 14.71 1.64 16.43
N GLY A 106 15.73 2.27 15.86
CA GLY A 106 17.12 2.16 16.30
C GLY A 106 17.53 3.36 17.13
N CYS A 107 17.62 3.16 18.44
CA CYS A 107 18.59 3.82 19.30
C CYS A 107 19.61 2.75 19.73
#